data_AF-A0A1Q2YUA0-F1
#
_entry.id   AF-A0A1Q2YUA0-F1
#
_cell.length_a   1.000
_cell.length_b   1.000
_cell.length_c   1.000
_cell.angle_alpha   90.00
_cell.angle_beta   90.00
_cell.angle_gamma   90.00
#
_symmetry.space_group_name_H-M   'P 1'
#
loop_
_entity.id
_entity.type
_entity.pdbx_description
1 polymer ?
#
loop_
_entity_poly.entity_id
_entity_poly.type
_entity_poly.pdbx_seq_one_letter_code
_entity_poly.pdbx_strand_id
1 'polypeptide(L)'
;MALALGERGAVLAGMEQGRGQKPAQATQPCQDRDAAQASARPAAPSQANPAPSPVIPRASPRASAASGRRAAPRFTEADAAVDFAVALHQAGLRVSGPVEMDGRMHRVAVEGDRKGQKSGTYVGHLDGWPAGYIRNHKTGTEIRWKAERPVVQMAPAERAAFAAKAAAKSAERARERHDTQERAARMAHRLWAAAAPATSHPYLAAKGVRAHGLRQDRRGRLLVPVQGPDGRLWGLQRVDVNGSKLFLKGARTEGGHALIGDRPRPGAPLLVAEGYATAETLHEATGLPVAVAFNAANLAAVAKAYRAADPSRPIVIAGDNEHHLPRRAVPLPNVGKEKAEAAAAAVGGAAAVPSFPAGDRGSDWNDLARRQGHQPIATAVQNVLSHLQTAQLNKTAMAQNAATEKTTKQGRASGPRM
;
A
#
# COMPACT_ATOMS: atom_id res chain seq x y z
N MET A 1 9.15 -13.85 63.79
CA MET A 1 7.75 -14.32 63.78
C MET A 1 7.35 -14.54 62.33
N ALA A 2 7.51 -15.77 61.83
CA ALA A 2 6.52 -16.86 61.85
C ALA A 2 5.56 -16.75 60.63
N LEU A 3 5.78 -17.57 59.60
CA LEU A 3 4.94 -18.72 59.16
C LEU A 3 3.90 -18.29 58.10
N ALA A 4 3.51 -19.04 57.06
CA ALA A 4 3.92 -20.31 56.48
C ALA A 4 3.07 -20.53 55.18
N LEU A 5 3.68 -21.17 54.18
CA LEU A 5 3.21 -22.31 53.37
C LEU A 5 1.83 -22.32 52.65
N GLY A 6 1.87 -22.81 51.39
CA GLY A 6 0.70 -23.40 50.73
C GLY A 6 0.88 -23.73 49.25
N GLU A 7 1.61 -24.81 48.94
CA GLU A 7 1.69 -25.46 47.62
C GLU A 7 0.47 -26.34 47.29
N ARG A 8 0.44 -26.81 46.02
CA ARG A 8 -0.26 -27.96 45.38
C ARG A 8 -1.36 -27.52 44.40
N GLY A 9 -1.51 -28.09 43.20
CA GLY A 9 -0.88 -29.24 42.57
C GLY A 9 -1.43 -29.41 41.13
N ALA A 10 -0.71 -30.20 40.34
CA ALA A 10 -0.89 -30.49 38.92
C ALA A 10 -2.14 -31.31 38.57
N VAL A 11 -2.42 -31.48 37.26
CA VAL A 11 -2.45 -32.80 36.54
C VAL A 11 -3.09 -32.70 35.13
N LEU A 12 -2.23 -32.98 34.13
CA LEU A 12 -2.34 -33.82 32.90
C LEU A 12 -3.46 -33.74 31.84
N ALA A 13 -2.96 -33.92 30.60
CA ALA A 13 -3.43 -34.74 29.45
C ALA A 13 -3.82 -33.92 28.21
N GLY A 14 -3.35 -34.20 26.98
CA GLY A 14 -2.50 -35.25 26.44
C GLY A 14 -2.47 -35.15 24.90
N MET A 15 -1.61 -35.97 24.26
CA MET A 15 -1.73 -36.51 22.88
C MET A 15 -1.68 -35.49 21.71
N GLU A 16 -1.09 -35.71 20.53
CA GLU A 16 -0.35 -36.82 19.91
C GLU A 16 0.26 -36.32 18.58
N GLN A 17 1.30 -37.01 18.11
CA GLN A 17 1.68 -37.26 16.71
C GLN A 17 2.18 -36.12 15.80
N GLY A 18 3.52 -36.08 15.63
CA GLY A 18 4.19 -35.62 14.41
C GLY A 18 4.86 -36.81 13.69
N ARG A 19 4.44 -37.07 12.44
CA ARG A 19 5.23 -37.80 11.43
C ARG A 19 5.42 -36.89 10.23
N GLY A 20 6.67 -36.68 9.83
CA GLY A 20 7.00 -36.01 8.59
C GLY A 20 8.50 -35.90 8.39
N GLN A 21 9.09 -36.85 7.66
CA GLN A 21 10.36 -36.67 6.97
C GLN A 21 10.42 -37.59 5.74
N LYS A 22 10.65 -37.02 4.56
CA LYS A 22 11.81 -37.30 3.68
C LYS A 22 11.76 -36.44 2.38
N PRO A 23 12.89 -36.28 1.64
CA PRO A 23 13.37 -34.98 1.20
C PRO A 23 13.56 -34.83 -0.34
N ALA A 24 14.14 -33.69 -0.71
CA ALA A 24 14.50 -33.17 -2.02
C ALA A 24 15.47 -34.01 -2.88
N GLN A 25 15.47 -33.74 -4.21
CA GLN A 25 16.61 -33.49 -5.14
C GLN A 25 16.05 -33.44 -6.59
N ALA A 26 16.19 -32.34 -7.35
CA ALA A 26 17.33 -31.86 -8.16
C ALA A 26 17.57 -32.65 -9.47
N THR A 27 17.49 -31.98 -10.64
CA THR A 27 18.50 -31.91 -11.74
C THR A 27 17.98 -31.30 -13.07
N GLN A 28 18.84 -30.50 -13.71
CA GLN A 28 18.85 -29.88 -15.07
C GLN A 28 19.45 -30.87 -16.12
N PRO A 29 19.84 -30.57 -17.41
CA PRO A 29 19.94 -29.30 -18.23
C PRO A 29 19.62 -29.38 -19.78
N CYS A 30 19.88 -28.26 -20.50
CA CYS A 30 20.30 -28.08 -21.94
C CYS A 30 19.27 -28.34 -23.08
N GLN A 31 19.27 -27.71 -24.28
CA GLN A 31 20.29 -26.99 -25.08
C GLN A 31 19.66 -26.19 -26.27
N ASP A 32 20.49 -25.38 -26.94
CA ASP A 32 20.29 -24.35 -28.00
C ASP A 32 19.78 -24.77 -29.40
N ARG A 33 19.32 -23.79 -30.23
CA ARG A 33 19.97 -23.26 -31.48
C ARG A 33 19.06 -22.43 -32.42
N ASP A 34 19.53 -21.22 -32.79
CA ASP A 34 19.74 -20.56 -34.12
C ASP A 34 18.98 -21.05 -35.39
N ALA A 35 18.74 -20.30 -36.50
CA ALA A 35 18.86 -18.90 -36.96
C ALA A 35 18.35 -18.78 -38.44
N ALA A 36 18.17 -17.53 -38.92
CA ALA A 36 18.25 -17.00 -40.32
C ALA A 36 17.08 -17.28 -41.32
N GLN A 37 16.48 -16.33 -42.09
CA GLN A 37 16.80 -15.11 -42.90
C GLN A 37 16.98 -15.32 -44.43
N ALA A 38 16.54 -14.29 -45.19
CA ALA A 38 16.74 -13.95 -46.63
C ALA A 38 15.74 -14.58 -47.64
N SER A 39 14.87 -13.88 -48.40
CA SER A 39 14.91 -12.68 -49.28
C SER A 39 15.18 -13.00 -50.76
N ALA A 40 14.25 -12.67 -51.67
CA ALA A 40 14.52 -12.02 -52.97
C ALA A 40 13.24 -11.80 -53.80
N ARG A 41 13.22 -10.67 -54.51
CA ARG A 41 12.27 -10.10 -55.48
C ARG A 41 13.14 -9.76 -56.74
N PRO A 42 12.64 -9.13 -57.82
CA PRO A 42 11.51 -9.39 -58.71
C PRO A 42 11.93 -9.34 -60.21
N ALA A 43 11.02 -9.59 -61.17
CA ALA A 43 11.01 -8.92 -62.48
C ALA A 43 9.69 -9.16 -63.26
N ALA A 44 9.15 -8.09 -63.85
CA ALA A 44 8.20 -8.03 -64.97
C ALA A 44 8.97 -7.48 -66.21
N PRO A 45 8.40 -7.10 -67.38
CA PRO A 45 6.98 -7.07 -67.84
C PRO A 45 6.76 -7.54 -69.32
N SER A 46 5.52 -7.60 -69.80
CA SER A 46 5.17 -7.22 -71.20
C SER A 46 3.66 -7.07 -71.42
N GLN A 47 3.29 -6.16 -72.32
CA GLN A 47 1.95 -5.65 -72.66
C GLN A 47 1.31 -6.40 -73.85
N ALA A 48 -0.04 -6.37 -73.95
CA ALA A 48 -0.79 -5.84 -75.12
C ALA A 48 -2.26 -6.38 -75.21
N ASN A 49 -3.20 -5.45 -75.42
CA ASN A 49 -4.63 -5.57 -75.77
C ASN A 49 -4.83 -5.94 -77.28
N PRO A 50 -6.05 -6.17 -77.88
CA PRO A 50 -7.37 -5.66 -77.50
C PRO A 50 -8.62 -6.59 -77.71
N ALA A 51 -9.79 -6.07 -77.33
CA ALA A 51 -11.14 -6.64 -77.42
C ALA A 51 -11.75 -6.65 -78.85
N PRO A 52 -12.89 -7.35 -79.03
CA PRO A 52 -14.14 -6.61 -79.29
C PRO A 52 -15.40 -7.18 -78.59
N SER A 53 -16.38 -6.31 -78.30
CA SER A 53 -17.79 -6.64 -77.93
C SER A 53 -18.65 -6.81 -79.20
N PRO A 54 -20.01 -6.98 -79.17
CA PRO A 54 -20.96 -7.24 -78.07
C PRO A 54 -22.03 -8.32 -78.39
N VAL A 55 -22.67 -8.96 -77.39
CA VAL A 55 -24.04 -9.50 -77.53
C VAL A 55 -24.78 -9.40 -76.20
N ILE A 56 -25.93 -8.72 -76.19
CA ILE A 56 -26.90 -8.66 -75.10
C ILE A 56 -28.06 -9.62 -75.45
N PRO A 57 -28.59 -10.38 -74.47
CA PRO A 57 -30.04 -10.56 -74.40
C PRO A 57 -30.62 -10.14 -73.04
N ARG A 58 -31.87 -9.68 -73.11
CA ARG A 58 -32.66 -9.06 -72.02
C ARG A 58 -33.23 -10.08 -71.01
N ALA A 59 -33.12 -9.66 -69.74
CA ALA A 59 -34.07 -9.71 -68.63
C ALA A 59 -34.80 -11.02 -68.21
N SER A 60 -34.59 -11.39 -66.95
CA SER A 60 -35.69 -11.68 -66.00
C SER A 60 -35.27 -11.27 -64.57
N PRO A 61 -36.18 -10.72 -63.75
CA PRO A 61 -35.85 -10.13 -62.46
C PRO A 61 -35.97 -11.16 -61.33
N ARG A 62 -34.98 -11.22 -60.45
CA ARG A 62 -35.16 -11.83 -59.12
C ARG A 62 -34.58 -10.89 -58.07
N ALA A 63 -35.49 -10.26 -57.34
CA ALA A 63 -35.22 -9.57 -56.10
C ALA A 63 -34.60 -10.54 -55.08
N SER A 64 -33.62 -10.07 -54.31
CA SER A 64 -33.72 -10.00 -52.83
C SER A 64 -32.34 -9.97 -52.16
N ALA A 65 -32.02 -8.80 -51.60
CA ALA A 65 -31.31 -8.58 -50.34
C ALA A 65 -29.93 -9.25 -50.13
N ALA A 66 -28.87 -8.50 -50.43
CA ALA A 66 -27.68 -8.52 -49.59
C ALA A 66 -27.97 -7.67 -48.34
N SER A 67 -28.18 -8.30 -47.19
CA SER A 67 -28.35 -7.60 -45.91
C SER A 67 -27.81 -8.46 -44.77
N GLY A 68 -26.78 -7.96 -44.09
CA GLY A 68 -26.46 -8.37 -42.72
C GLY A 68 -25.04 -8.88 -42.48
N ARG A 69 -24.01 -8.04 -42.66
CA ARG A 69 -22.82 -8.19 -41.79
C ARG A 69 -23.29 -7.84 -40.37
N ARG A 70 -23.52 -8.85 -39.53
CA ARG A 70 -23.85 -8.67 -38.11
C ARG A 70 -22.74 -7.82 -37.49
N ALA A 71 -23.06 -6.60 -37.08
CA ALA A 71 -22.14 -5.77 -36.31
C ALA A 71 -21.72 -6.56 -35.06
N ALA A 72 -20.43 -6.48 -34.68
CA ALA A 72 -19.94 -7.10 -33.47
C ALA A 72 -20.83 -6.69 -32.27
N PRO A 73 -21.12 -7.61 -31.33
CA PRO A 73 -21.97 -7.29 -30.18
C PRO A 73 -21.37 -6.10 -29.42
N ARG A 74 -22.17 -5.05 -29.26
CA ARG A 74 -21.79 -3.85 -28.52
C ARG A 74 -21.78 -4.21 -27.03
N PHE A 75 -20.75 -3.78 -26.30
CA PHE A 75 -20.73 -3.87 -24.84
C PHE A 75 -21.77 -2.88 -24.31
N THR A 76 -22.81 -3.40 -23.66
CA THR A 76 -23.98 -2.62 -23.21
C THR A 76 -23.87 -2.21 -21.75
N GLU A 77 -24.75 -1.30 -21.29
CA GLU A 77 -24.84 -0.91 -19.87
C GLU A 77 -25.14 -2.13 -18.99
N ALA A 78 -25.94 -3.06 -19.49
CA ALA A 78 -26.24 -4.32 -18.82
C ALA A 78 -24.99 -5.20 -18.69
N ASP A 79 -24.16 -5.31 -19.73
CA ASP A 79 -22.91 -6.07 -19.68
C ASP A 79 -21.94 -5.47 -18.65
N ALA A 80 -21.84 -4.14 -18.60
CA ALA A 80 -21.03 -3.44 -17.61
C ALA A 80 -21.53 -3.65 -16.18
N ALA A 81 -22.85 -3.63 -15.97
CA ALA A 81 -23.46 -3.88 -14.67
C ALA A 81 -23.24 -5.33 -14.22
N VAL A 82 -23.29 -6.30 -15.14
CA VAL A 82 -22.98 -7.71 -14.85
C VAL A 82 -21.51 -7.90 -14.51
N ASP A 83 -20.60 -7.34 -15.28
CA ASP A 83 -19.15 -7.43 -15.02
C ASP A 83 -18.78 -6.77 -13.68
N PHE A 84 -19.39 -5.61 -13.40
CA PHE A 84 -19.23 -4.96 -12.11
C PHE A 84 -19.84 -5.78 -10.96
N ALA A 85 -20.97 -6.45 -11.16
CA ALA A 85 -21.56 -7.37 -10.18
C ALA A 85 -20.63 -8.54 -9.83
N VAL A 86 -19.90 -9.07 -10.81
CA VAL A 86 -18.87 -10.10 -10.58
C VAL A 86 -17.74 -9.54 -9.71
N ALA A 87 -17.24 -8.34 -10.03
CA ALA A 87 -16.21 -7.69 -9.22
C ALA A 87 -16.67 -7.43 -7.77
N LEU A 88 -17.93 -7.03 -7.57
CA LEU A 88 -18.52 -6.87 -6.23
C LEU A 88 -18.55 -8.18 -5.45
N HIS A 89 -18.97 -9.29 -6.08
CA HIS A 89 -18.99 -10.60 -5.45
C HIS A 89 -17.58 -11.11 -5.10
N GLN A 90 -16.61 -10.93 -5.99
CA GLN A 90 -15.20 -11.28 -5.75
C GLN A 90 -14.59 -10.48 -4.59
N ALA A 91 -15.02 -9.23 -4.40
CA ALA A 91 -14.65 -8.40 -3.25
C ALA A 91 -15.38 -8.79 -1.95
N GLY A 92 -16.27 -9.79 -1.99
CA GLY A 92 -17.02 -10.28 -0.85
C GLY A 92 -18.31 -9.50 -0.55
N LEU A 93 -18.74 -8.57 -1.43
CA LEU A 93 -20.02 -7.90 -1.30
C LEU A 93 -21.14 -8.83 -1.78
N ARG A 94 -22.31 -8.73 -1.13
CA ARG A 94 -23.53 -9.49 -1.45
C ARG A 94 -24.61 -8.49 -1.85
N VAL A 95 -24.85 -8.38 -3.15
CA VAL A 95 -25.87 -7.50 -3.72
C VAL A 95 -27.10 -8.36 -4.05
N SER A 96 -28.24 -7.99 -3.49
CA SER A 96 -29.53 -8.61 -3.79
C SER A 96 -30.23 -7.81 -4.89
N GLY A 97 -30.27 -8.36 -6.11
CA GLY A 97 -30.89 -7.70 -7.27
C GLY A 97 -29.89 -7.07 -8.24
N PRO A 98 -30.37 -6.31 -9.24
CA PRO A 98 -29.52 -5.64 -10.22
C PRO A 98 -28.59 -4.62 -9.56
N VAL A 99 -27.36 -4.51 -10.06
CA VAL A 99 -26.34 -3.56 -9.55
C VAL A 99 -26.61 -2.17 -10.12
N GLU A 100 -26.66 -1.16 -9.24
CA GLU A 100 -26.95 0.21 -9.61
C GLU A 100 -25.66 1.00 -9.88
N MET A 101 -25.42 1.36 -11.15
CA MET A 101 -24.25 2.14 -11.58
C MET A 101 -24.61 3.60 -11.90
N ASP A 102 -25.34 4.23 -10.97
CA ASP A 102 -25.92 5.57 -11.08
C ASP A 102 -24.99 6.71 -10.58
N GLY A 103 -23.74 6.38 -10.23
CA GLY A 103 -22.77 7.29 -9.64
C GLY A 103 -22.99 7.61 -8.17
N ARG A 104 -23.95 6.94 -7.51
CA ARG A 104 -24.23 7.12 -6.07
C ARG A 104 -23.60 6.04 -5.22
N MET A 105 -23.50 6.33 -3.92
CA MET A 105 -22.94 5.40 -2.94
C MET A 105 -24.01 4.43 -2.44
N HIS A 106 -23.78 3.14 -2.70
CA HIS A 106 -24.65 2.04 -2.31
C HIS A 106 -24.07 1.25 -1.15
N ARG A 107 -24.88 0.95 -0.14
CA ARG A 107 -24.51 0.13 1.03
C ARG A 107 -25.14 -1.25 0.93
N VAL A 108 -24.30 -2.28 1.00
CA VAL A 108 -24.73 -3.69 0.86
C VAL A 108 -24.12 -4.57 1.94
N ALA A 109 -24.68 -5.75 2.12
CA ALA A 109 -24.10 -6.76 3.01
C ALA A 109 -22.79 -7.29 2.42
N VAL A 110 -21.91 -7.81 3.28
CA VAL A 110 -20.75 -8.61 2.88
C VAL A 110 -20.86 -10.01 3.46
N GLU A 111 -20.06 -10.94 2.95
CA GLU A 111 -19.97 -12.28 3.50
C GLU A 111 -19.69 -12.28 5.01
N GLY A 112 -20.48 -13.03 5.77
CA GLY A 112 -20.41 -13.06 7.23
C GLY A 112 -21.06 -11.87 7.95
N ASP A 113 -21.82 -11.01 7.26
CA ASP A 113 -22.70 -10.02 7.92
C ASP A 113 -23.89 -10.71 8.63
N ARG A 114 -24.27 -10.17 9.79
CA ARG A 114 -25.52 -10.55 10.45
C ARG A 114 -26.72 -9.99 9.66
N LYS A 115 -27.91 -10.58 9.84
CA LYS A 115 -29.14 -10.09 9.18
C LYS A 115 -29.32 -8.58 9.42
N GLY A 116 -29.36 -7.80 8.34
CA GLY A 116 -29.51 -6.33 8.38
C GLY A 116 -28.21 -5.53 8.43
N GLN A 117 -27.05 -6.16 8.65
CA GLN A 117 -25.75 -5.49 8.61
C GLN A 117 -25.33 -5.23 7.15
N LYS A 118 -24.83 -4.02 6.88
CA LYS A 118 -24.38 -3.58 5.55
C LYS A 118 -22.93 -3.12 5.62
N SER A 119 -21.97 -4.05 5.67
CA SER A 119 -20.54 -3.73 5.81
C SER A 119 -19.81 -3.55 4.47
N GLY A 120 -20.55 -3.44 3.35
CA GLY A 120 -20.03 -3.19 2.01
C GLY A 120 -20.43 -1.83 1.48
N THR A 121 -19.60 -1.23 0.63
CA THR A 121 -19.92 0.01 -0.08
C THR A 121 -19.45 -0.08 -1.52
N TYR A 122 -20.28 0.37 -2.46
CA TYR A 122 -19.83 0.55 -3.83
C TYR A 122 -20.40 1.82 -4.47
N VAL A 123 -19.75 2.26 -5.54
CA VAL A 123 -20.22 3.32 -6.45
C VAL A 123 -19.90 2.84 -7.86
N GLY A 124 -20.88 2.75 -8.74
CA GLY A 124 -20.65 2.44 -10.16
C GLY A 124 -21.00 3.66 -11.03
N HIS A 125 -20.25 3.89 -12.10
CA HIS A 125 -20.53 4.93 -13.09
C HIS A 125 -20.65 4.27 -14.46
N LEU A 126 -21.64 4.66 -15.26
CA LEU A 126 -21.79 4.24 -16.67
C LEU A 126 -21.35 5.31 -17.68
N ASP A 127 -20.86 6.46 -17.21
CA ASP A 127 -20.50 7.61 -18.04
C ASP A 127 -19.24 7.33 -18.90
N GLY A 128 -19.46 6.74 -20.08
CA GLY A 128 -18.43 6.46 -21.08
C GLY A 128 -17.69 5.14 -20.86
N TRP A 129 -16.66 5.16 -19.99
CA TRP A 129 -15.95 3.95 -19.54
C TRP A 129 -16.49 3.56 -18.18
N PRO A 130 -17.26 2.47 -18.08
CA PRO A 130 -17.79 2.08 -16.80
C PRO A 130 -16.66 1.87 -15.80
N ALA A 131 -16.81 2.51 -14.65
CA ALA A 131 -15.83 2.48 -13.60
C ALA A 131 -16.54 2.39 -12.26
N GLY A 132 -15.89 1.77 -11.30
CA GLY A 132 -16.50 1.42 -10.06
C GLY A 132 -15.53 1.50 -8.90
N TYR A 133 -16.04 1.90 -7.77
CA TYR A 133 -15.36 1.83 -6.49
C TYR A 133 -16.02 0.75 -5.64
N ILE A 134 -15.23 -0.14 -5.07
CA ILE A 134 -15.69 -1.24 -4.22
C ILE A 134 -14.93 -1.20 -2.91
N ARG A 135 -15.64 -1.25 -1.78
CA ARG A 135 -15.05 -1.29 -0.45
C ARG A 135 -15.76 -2.31 0.45
N ASN A 136 -15.01 -3.29 0.94
CA ASN A 136 -15.43 -4.22 1.98
C ASN A 136 -14.86 -3.75 3.33
N HIS A 137 -15.72 -3.29 4.24
CA HIS A 137 -15.28 -2.73 5.52
C HIS A 137 -14.88 -3.79 6.56
N LYS A 138 -15.17 -5.08 6.32
CA LYS A 138 -14.71 -6.18 7.19
C LYS A 138 -13.29 -6.63 6.88
N THR A 139 -13.02 -6.86 5.61
CA THR A 139 -11.69 -7.30 5.15
C THR A 139 -10.74 -6.13 4.93
N GLY A 140 -11.27 -4.91 4.80
CA GLY A 140 -10.50 -3.74 4.42
C GLY A 140 -10.18 -3.66 2.93
N THR A 141 -10.75 -4.56 2.10
CA THR A 141 -10.53 -4.60 0.65
C THR A 141 -11.07 -3.34 -0.01
N GLU A 142 -10.27 -2.72 -0.88
CA GLU A 142 -10.63 -1.54 -1.66
C GLU A 142 -10.19 -1.74 -3.12
N ILE A 143 -11.14 -1.69 -4.06
CA ILE A 143 -10.90 -1.95 -5.48
C ILE A 143 -11.41 -0.77 -6.31
N ARG A 144 -10.58 -0.31 -7.25
CA ARG A 144 -10.98 0.60 -8.34
C ARG A 144 -11.17 -0.25 -9.59
N TRP A 145 -12.42 -0.64 -9.83
CA TRP A 145 -12.80 -1.42 -10.99
C TRP A 145 -12.99 -0.49 -12.20
N LYS A 146 -12.66 -1.00 -13.38
CA LYS A 146 -12.83 -0.31 -14.66
C LYS A 146 -13.13 -1.39 -15.69
N ALA A 147 -14.24 -1.26 -16.41
CA ALA A 147 -14.60 -2.18 -17.49
C ALA A 147 -13.49 -2.21 -18.53
N GLU A 148 -13.29 -3.35 -19.20
CA GLU A 148 -12.27 -3.48 -20.26
C GLU A 148 -12.58 -2.64 -21.50
N ARG A 149 -13.85 -2.29 -21.70
CA ARG A 149 -14.37 -1.61 -22.89
C ARG A 149 -15.44 -0.57 -22.50
N PRO A 150 -15.57 0.53 -23.26
CA PRO A 150 -16.62 1.51 -23.04
C PRO A 150 -18.00 0.97 -23.46
N VAL A 151 -19.04 1.44 -22.79
CA VAL A 151 -20.44 1.10 -23.11
C VAL A 151 -21.01 1.99 -24.22
N VAL A 152 -20.51 3.23 -24.29
CA VAL A 152 -20.82 4.16 -25.37
C VAL A 152 -19.56 4.41 -26.17
N GLN A 153 -19.63 4.27 -27.49
CA GLN A 153 -18.60 4.84 -28.37
C GLN A 153 -18.72 6.37 -28.36
N MET A 154 -18.31 7.01 -27.26
CA MET A 154 -18.27 8.46 -27.17
C MET A 154 -17.29 9.00 -28.21
N ALA A 155 -17.71 10.04 -28.94
CA ALA A 155 -16.83 10.71 -29.89
C ALA A 155 -15.56 11.20 -29.16
N PRO A 156 -14.38 11.21 -29.80
CA PRO A 156 -13.14 11.67 -29.16
C PRO A 156 -13.26 13.04 -28.47
N ALA A 157 -14.06 13.96 -29.03
CA ALA A 157 -14.32 15.28 -28.46
C ALA A 157 -15.09 15.23 -27.13
N GLU A 158 -16.13 14.39 -27.02
CA GLU A 158 -16.92 14.25 -25.79
C GLU A 158 -16.10 13.59 -24.67
N ARG A 159 -15.22 12.64 -25.02
CA ARG A 159 -14.27 12.02 -24.07
C ARG A 159 -13.28 13.04 -23.54
N ALA A 160 -12.73 13.88 -24.42
CA ALA A 160 -11.82 14.95 -24.04
C ALA A 160 -12.51 15.96 -23.12
N ALA A 161 -13.76 16.34 -23.42
CA ALA A 161 -14.55 17.23 -22.59
C ALA A 161 -14.85 16.65 -21.20
N PHE A 162 -15.22 15.37 -21.11
CA PHE A 162 -15.46 14.71 -19.83
C PHE A 162 -14.18 14.59 -19.00
N ALA A 163 -13.08 14.16 -19.61
CA ALA A 163 -11.77 14.08 -18.94
C ALA A 163 -11.30 15.46 -18.46
N ALA A 164 -11.48 16.51 -19.27
CA ALA A 164 -11.17 17.88 -18.88
C ALA A 164 -12.02 18.35 -17.70
N LYS A 165 -13.32 18.07 -17.70
CA LYS A 165 -14.22 18.42 -16.58
C LYS A 165 -13.86 17.65 -15.30
N ALA A 166 -13.53 16.36 -15.41
CA ALA A 166 -13.08 15.55 -14.28
C ALA A 166 -11.74 16.05 -13.72
N ALA A 167 -10.79 16.40 -14.59
CA ALA A 167 -9.51 16.98 -14.21
C ALA A 167 -9.69 18.35 -13.53
N ALA A 168 -10.55 19.23 -14.06
CA ALA A 168 -10.87 20.51 -13.46
C ALA A 168 -11.48 20.35 -12.05
N LYS A 169 -12.48 19.48 -11.89
CA LYS A 169 -13.08 19.18 -10.58
C LYS A 169 -12.11 18.51 -9.61
N SER A 170 -11.15 17.73 -10.12
CA SER A 170 -10.08 17.17 -9.29
C SER A 170 -9.11 18.25 -8.81
N ALA A 171 -8.73 19.17 -9.70
CA ALA A 171 -7.85 20.29 -9.40
C ALA A 171 -8.50 21.27 -8.40
N GLU A 172 -9.79 21.57 -8.56
CA GLU A 172 -10.57 22.37 -7.62
C GLU A 172 -10.58 21.75 -6.22
N ARG A 173 -10.97 20.47 -6.10
CA ARG A 173 -10.93 19.74 -4.82
C ARG A 173 -9.52 19.68 -4.23
N ALA A 174 -8.48 19.62 -5.06
CA ALA A 174 -7.09 19.63 -4.58
C ALA A 174 -6.72 21.00 -3.98
N ARG A 175 -7.13 22.10 -4.62
CA ARG A 175 -6.96 23.47 -4.10
C ARG A 175 -7.71 23.66 -2.78
N GLU A 176 -8.97 23.26 -2.71
CA GLU A 176 -9.77 23.34 -1.47
C GLU A 176 -9.16 22.55 -0.31
N ARG A 177 -8.65 21.33 -0.60
CA ARG A 177 -7.91 20.53 0.38
C ARG A 177 -6.64 21.24 0.84
N HIS A 178 -5.86 21.78 -0.09
CA HIS A 178 -4.64 22.52 0.21
C HIS A 178 -4.94 23.74 1.10
N ASP A 179 -5.94 24.55 0.77
CA ASP A 179 -6.31 25.73 1.56
C ASP A 179 -6.79 25.37 2.96
N THR A 180 -7.52 24.26 3.09
CA THR A 180 -7.95 23.71 4.38
C THR A 180 -6.76 23.26 5.21
N GLN A 181 -5.79 22.58 4.59
CA GLN A 181 -4.56 22.15 5.25
C GLN A 181 -3.70 23.34 5.68
N GLU A 182 -3.59 24.38 4.85
CA GLU A 182 -2.89 25.63 5.16
C GLU A 182 -3.52 26.36 6.35
N ARG A 183 -4.86 26.45 6.41
CA ARG A 183 -5.57 26.98 7.58
C ARG A 183 -5.28 26.16 8.84
N ALA A 184 -5.32 24.83 8.73
CA ALA A 184 -5.03 23.93 9.84
C ALA A 184 -3.57 24.05 10.32
N ALA A 185 -2.61 24.19 9.40
CA ALA A 185 -1.20 24.40 9.72
C ALA A 185 -0.98 25.70 10.52
N ARG A 186 -1.61 26.82 10.09
CA ARG A 186 -1.55 28.09 10.85
C ARG A 186 -2.13 27.94 12.25
N MET A 187 -3.24 27.24 12.41
CA MET A 187 -3.83 26.95 13.72
C MET A 187 -2.90 26.06 14.56
N ALA A 188 -2.30 25.02 13.96
CA ALA A 188 -1.34 24.15 14.62
C ALA A 188 -0.14 24.93 15.17
N HIS A 189 0.43 25.85 14.39
CA HIS A 189 1.51 26.73 14.84
C HIS A 189 1.11 27.58 16.05
N ARG A 190 -0.08 28.19 16.03
CA ARG A 190 -0.58 29.00 17.17
C ARG A 190 -0.73 28.15 18.44
N LEU A 191 -1.33 26.96 18.31
CA LEU A 191 -1.51 26.04 19.44
C LEU A 191 -0.16 25.53 19.98
N TRP A 192 0.77 25.18 19.10
CA TRP A 192 2.09 24.72 19.46
C TRP A 192 2.91 25.79 20.20
N ALA A 193 2.91 27.01 19.68
CA ALA A 193 3.62 28.15 20.28
C ALA A 193 3.07 28.52 21.66
N ALA A 194 1.75 28.43 21.85
CA ALA A 194 1.09 28.74 23.13
C ALA A 194 1.19 27.60 24.17
N ALA A 195 1.62 26.40 23.77
CA ALA A 195 1.74 25.23 24.63
C ALA A 195 3.11 25.16 25.30
N ALA A 196 3.14 24.66 26.55
CA ALA A 196 4.36 24.44 27.31
C ALA A 196 4.99 23.09 26.94
N PRO A 197 6.31 22.89 27.13
CA PRO A 197 6.91 21.57 27.04
C PRO A 197 6.19 20.57 27.96
N ALA A 198 5.89 19.38 27.46
CA ALA A 198 5.26 18.34 28.27
C ALA A 198 6.32 17.66 29.14
N THR A 199 6.15 17.74 30.46
CA THR A 199 7.01 17.04 31.43
C THR A 199 6.34 15.79 31.98
N SER A 200 5.01 15.79 32.05
CA SER A 200 4.19 14.64 32.45
C SER A 200 2.82 14.68 31.78
N HIS A 201 2.20 13.52 31.60
CA HIS A 201 0.82 13.41 31.12
C HIS A 201 0.26 12.02 31.46
N PRO A 202 -1.03 11.85 31.82
CA PRO A 202 -1.62 10.55 32.17
C PRO A 202 -1.38 9.47 31.10
N TYR A 203 -1.55 9.80 29.82
CA TYR A 203 -1.24 8.88 28.71
C TYR A 203 0.22 8.42 28.70
N LEU A 204 1.18 9.32 28.94
CA LEU A 204 2.60 8.99 28.92
C LEU A 204 2.96 8.09 30.09
N ALA A 205 2.45 8.39 31.29
CA ALA A 205 2.60 7.53 32.47
C ALA A 205 1.96 6.15 32.25
N ALA A 206 0.72 6.11 31.73
CA ALA A 206 0.02 4.87 31.44
C ALA A 206 0.74 4.02 30.39
N LYS A 207 1.42 4.65 29.42
CA LYS A 207 2.26 3.98 28.41
C LYS A 207 3.69 3.73 28.87
N GLY A 208 4.16 4.39 29.93
CA GLY A 208 5.50 4.23 30.49
C GLY A 208 6.58 4.77 29.56
N VAL A 209 6.28 5.86 28.84
CA VAL A 209 7.14 6.42 27.79
C VAL A 209 7.37 7.91 28.03
N ARG A 210 8.51 8.42 27.56
CA ARG A 210 8.87 9.84 27.71
C ARG A 210 8.17 10.73 26.68
N ALA A 211 8.18 12.03 26.97
CA ALA A 211 7.50 13.04 26.19
C ALA A 211 8.29 13.60 25.00
N HIS A 212 9.54 13.20 24.72
CA HIS A 212 10.44 13.76 23.70
C HIS A 212 9.87 14.82 22.75
N GLY A 213 10.10 16.09 23.08
CA GLY A 213 9.72 17.23 22.24
C GLY A 213 8.21 17.53 22.16
N LEU A 214 7.36 16.73 22.81
CA LEU A 214 5.92 16.97 22.92
C LEU A 214 5.62 18.18 23.80
N ARG A 215 4.45 18.76 23.58
CA ARG A 215 3.95 19.91 24.34
C ARG A 215 2.61 19.60 24.97
N GLN A 216 2.22 20.36 25.98
CA GLN A 216 0.93 20.28 26.62
C GLN A 216 0.22 21.64 26.55
N ASP A 217 -1.04 21.62 26.11
CA ASP A 217 -1.83 22.84 26.10
C ASP A 217 -2.42 23.17 27.49
N ARG A 218 -2.97 24.37 27.63
CA ARG A 218 -3.57 24.85 28.90
C ARG A 218 -4.78 24.03 29.37
N ARG A 219 -5.34 23.17 28.52
CA ARG A 219 -6.44 22.26 28.86
C ARG A 219 -5.93 20.88 29.29
N GLY A 220 -4.61 20.73 29.44
CA GLY A 220 -3.97 19.49 29.86
C GLY A 220 -3.81 18.47 28.73
N ARG A 221 -4.14 18.81 27.47
CA ARG A 221 -4.01 17.86 26.35
C ARG A 221 -2.58 17.83 25.85
N LEU A 222 -2.05 16.63 25.67
CA LEU A 222 -0.75 16.40 25.04
C LEU A 222 -0.86 16.67 23.53
N LEU A 223 0.11 17.41 22.99
CA LEU A 223 0.21 17.80 21.60
C LEU A 223 1.38 17.05 20.95
N VAL A 224 1.06 16.24 19.95
CA VAL A 224 2.03 15.54 19.09
C VAL A 224 2.08 16.23 17.74
N PRO A 225 3.24 16.72 17.29
CA PRO A 225 3.34 17.49 16.06
C PRO A 225 3.18 16.61 14.83
N VAL A 226 2.43 17.06 13.83
CA VAL A 226 2.34 16.43 12.52
C VAL A 226 3.15 17.27 11.54
N GLN A 227 4.36 16.82 11.22
CA GLN A 227 5.33 17.52 10.40
C GLN A 227 5.51 16.87 9.03
N GLY A 228 5.89 17.67 8.04
CA GLY A 228 6.36 17.19 6.74
C GLY A 228 7.81 16.72 6.80
N PRO A 229 8.33 16.07 5.75
CA PRO A 229 9.73 15.65 5.65
C PRO A 229 10.72 16.84 5.67
N ASP A 230 10.24 18.04 5.41
CA ASP A 230 10.94 19.33 5.50
C ASP A 230 11.01 19.89 6.93
N GLY A 231 10.29 19.29 7.89
CA GLY A 231 10.13 19.77 9.27
C GLY A 231 9.01 20.79 9.44
N ARG A 232 8.28 21.14 8.38
CA ARG A 232 7.17 22.09 8.47
C ARG A 232 6.01 21.48 9.25
N LEU A 233 5.45 22.22 10.21
CA LEU A 233 4.29 21.79 10.98
C LEU A 233 3.00 21.95 10.16
N TRP A 234 2.34 20.83 9.88
CA TRP A 234 1.09 20.76 9.12
C TRP A 234 -0.14 20.51 9.99
N GLY A 235 0.05 20.06 11.23
CA GLY A 235 -1.04 19.72 12.12
C GLY A 235 -0.57 19.32 13.52
N LEU A 236 -1.53 18.93 14.36
CA LEU A 236 -1.31 18.34 15.67
C LEU A 236 -2.22 17.12 15.83
N GLN A 237 -1.72 16.06 16.44
CA GLN A 237 -2.55 15.08 17.13
C GLN A 237 -2.64 15.48 18.61
N ARG A 238 -3.86 15.56 19.13
CA ARG A 238 -4.12 15.84 20.54
C ARG A 238 -4.45 14.55 21.24
N VAL A 239 -3.79 14.29 22.36
CA VAL A 239 -4.14 13.21 23.28
C VAL A 239 -4.78 13.84 24.51
N ASP A 240 -6.02 13.49 24.78
CA ASP A 240 -6.74 13.95 25.96
C ASP A 240 -6.30 13.17 27.21
N VAL A 241 -6.71 13.63 28.40
CA VAL A 241 -6.36 13.02 29.69
C VAL A 241 -6.84 11.57 29.80
N ASN A 242 -7.95 11.24 29.13
CA ASN A 242 -8.49 9.88 29.04
C ASN A 242 -7.79 9.01 27.98
N GLY A 243 -6.78 9.54 27.29
CA GLY A 243 -6.02 8.84 26.25
C GLY A 243 -6.65 8.88 24.85
N SER A 244 -7.83 9.49 24.68
CA SER A 244 -8.44 9.65 23.36
C SER A 244 -7.59 10.56 22.47
N LYS A 245 -7.42 10.15 21.20
CA LYS A 245 -6.52 10.81 20.26
C LYS A 245 -7.29 11.37 19.09
N LEU A 246 -7.15 12.67 18.83
CA LEU A 246 -7.81 13.34 17.72
C LEU A 246 -6.87 14.30 17.00
N PHE A 247 -6.85 14.24 15.68
CA PHE A 247 -6.16 15.23 14.87
C PHE A 247 -6.89 16.58 14.89
N LEU A 248 -6.14 17.64 14.64
CA LEU A 248 -6.72 18.94 14.32
C LEU A 248 -7.54 18.81 13.02
N LYS A 249 -8.79 19.31 13.04
CA LYS A 249 -9.69 19.24 11.89
C LYS A 249 -9.06 19.92 10.68
N GLY A 250 -9.05 19.22 9.55
CA GLY A 250 -8.47 19.73 8.30
C GLY A 250 -6.95 19.62 8.20
N ALA A 251 -6.25 19.11 9.23
CA ALA A 251 -4.82 18.90 9.17
C ALA A 251 -4.44 17.88 8.08
N ARG A 252 -3.29 18.08 7.46
CA ARG A 252 -2.67 17.09 6.59
C ARG A 252 -2.06 15.99 7.45
N THR A 253 -2.56 14.77 7.33
CA THR A 253 -2.03 13.59 8.03
C THR A 253 -1.26 12.67 7.09
N GLU A 254 -1.64 12.59 5.82
CA GLU A 254 -0.94 11.78 4.81
C GLU A 254 0.48 12.30 4.56
N GLY A 255 1.46 11.41 4.79
CA GLY A 255 2.89 11.71 4.79
C GLY A 255 3.35 12.58 5.97
N GLY A 256 2.42 13.04 6.81
CA GLY A 256 2.72 13.77 8.04
C GLY A 256 3.13 12.82 9.16
N HIS A 257 4.13 13.20 9.95
CA HIS A 257 4.68 12.38 11.03
C HIS A 257 5.16 13.24 12.20
N ALA A 258 5.27 12.66 13.40
CA ALA A 258 6.14 13.22 14.42
C ALA A 258 7.54 12.59 14.28
N LEU A 259 8.59 13.31 14.65
CA LEU A 259 9.95 12.77 14.71
C LEU A 259 10.40 12.74 16.17
N ILE A 260 10.83 11.58 16.63
CA ILE A 260 11.47 11.36 17.92
C ILE A 260 12.98 11.24 17.70
N GLY A 261 13.76 11.91 18.54
CA GLY A 261 15.19 12.10 18.35
C GLY A 261 15.53 13.19 17.32
N ASP A 262 16.82 13.33 17.02
CA ASP A 262 17.29 14.33 16.08
C ASP A 262 16.99 13.96 14.63
N ARG A 263 17.04 14.96 13.74
CA ARG A 263 16.92 14.68 12.31
C ARG A 263 18.06 13.76 11.86
N PRO A 264 17.75 12.57 11.31
CA PRO A 264 18.77 11.65 10.83
C PRO A 264 19.68 12.30 9.78
N ARG A 265 20.99 12.23 10.04
CA ARG A 265 22.05 12.64 9.11
C ARG A 265 21.93 11.89 7.77
N PRO A 266 22.46 12.42 6.66
CA PRO A 266 22.50 11.70 5.39
C PRO A 266 23.09 10.30 5.55
N GLY A 267 22.42 9.28 4.99
CA GLY A 267 22.78 7.87 5.09
C GLY A 267 22.50 7.20 6.44
N ALA A 268 22.15 7.96 7.50
CA ALA A 268 21.86 7.39 8.81
C ALA A 268 20.50 6.66 8.84
N PRO A 269 20.37 5.56 9.59
CA PRO A 269 19.12 4.80 9.68
C PRO A 269 17.95 5.64 10.19
N LEU A 270 16.74 5.27 9.75
CA LEU A 270 15.48 5.77 10.28
C LEU A 270 14.54 4.60 10.57
N LEU A 271 13.92 4.62 11.75
CA LEU A 271 12.79 3.76 12.06
C LEU A 271 11.48 4.50 11.76
N VAL A 272 10.46 3.78 11.28
CA VAL A 272 9.10 4.31 11.11
C VAL A 272 8.15 3.40 11.85
N ALA A 273 7.38 3.95 12.79
CA ALA A 273 6.45 3.20 13.62
C ALA A 273 5.05 3.82 13.59
N GLU A 274 4.04 3.02 13.92
CA GLU A 274 2.64 3.46 13.88
C GLU A 274 2.33 4.48 15.00
N GLY A 275 2.40 4.06 16.26
CA GLY A 275 2.01 4.88 17.41
C GLY A 275 3.17 5.64 18.06
N TYR A 276 2.87 6.75 18.73
CA TYR A 276 3.88 7.50 19.49
C TYR A 276 4.54 6.65 20.58
N ALA A 277 3.77 5.86 21.35
CA ALA A 277 4.33 5.04 22.41
C ALA A 277 5.28 3.97 21.85
N THR A 278 4.86 3.26 20.81
CA THR A 278 5.68 2.30 20.06
C THR A 278 6.98 2.95 19.56
N ALA A 279 6.88 4.13 18.96
CA ALA A 279 8.03 4.86 18.45
C ALA A 279 9.01 5.31 19.54
N GLU A 280 8.47 5.81 20.66
CA GLU A 280 9.28 6.22 21.81
C GLU A 280 10.01 5.01 22.41
N THR A 281 9.32 3.87 22.59
CA THR A 281 9.97 2.63 23.04
C THR A 281 11.11 2.20 22.11
N LEU A 282 10.92 2.30 20.78
CA LEU A 282 11.97 1.99 19.81
C LEU A 282 13.14 2.96 19.93
N HIS A 283 12.87 4.25 20.12
CA HIS A 283 13.89 5.26 20.33
C HIS A 283 14.68 5.00 21.61
N GLU A 284 14.01 4.71 22.72
CA GLU A 284 14.66 4.38 24.01
C GLU A 284 15.50 3.12 23.93
N ALA A 285 15.08 2.13 23.15
CA ALA A 285 15.81 0.88 22.99
C ALA A 285 17.04 1.01 22.07
N THR A 286 16.97 1.86 21.05
CA THR A 286 17.98 1.88 19.96
C THR A 286 18.81 3.15 19.88
N GLY A 287 18.34 4.25 20.47
CA GLY A 287 18.89 5.60 20.26
C GLY A 287 18.69 6.15 18.85
N LEU A 288 18.03 5.42 17.94
CA LEU A 288 17.83 5.82 16.55
C LEU A 288 16.65 6.78 16.41
N PRO A 289 16.66 7.68 15.42
CA PRO A 289 15.51 8.52 15.15
C PRO A 289 14.32 7.69 14.65
N VAL A 290 13.13 8.04 15.13
CA VAL A 290 11.89 7.31 14.83
C VAL A 290 10.80 8.27 14.35
N ALA A 291 10.28 8.01 13.15
CA ALA A 291 9.13 8.72 12.61
C ALA A 291 7.82 8.03 13.03
N VAL A 292 6.92 8.78 13.67
CA VAL A 292 5.59 8.34 14.07
C VAL A 292 4.61 8.58 12.93
N ALA A 293 4.13 7.51 12.28
CA ALA A 293 3.19 7.59 11.17
C ALA A 293 1.73 7.79 11.61
N PHE A 294 1.44 7.63 12.90
CA PHE A 294 0.13 7.73 13.56
C PHE A 294 -0.91 6.64 13.24
N ASN A 295 -0.77 5.93 12.12
CA ASN A 295 -1.59 4.76 11.76
C ASN A 295 -0.88 3.90 10.71
N ALA A 296 -1.25 2.61 10.63
CA ALA A 296 -0.67 1.66 9.67
C ALA A 296 -0.75 2.11 8.20
N ALA A 297 -1.84 2.77 7.80
CA ALA A 297 -2.06 3.19 6.42
C ALA A 297 -1.09 4.32 5.97
N ASN A 298 -0.53 5.07 6.92
CA ASN A 298 0.37 6.18 6.64
C ASN A 298 1.86 5.77 6.63
N LEU A 299 2.21 4.55 7.08
CA LEU A 299 3.59 4.05 7.12
C LEU A 299 4.30 4.21 5.78
N ALA A 300 3.65 3.77 4.70
CA ALA A 300 4.21 3.83 3.35
C ALA A 300 4.42 5.27 2.85
N ALA A 301 3.50 6.19 3.17
CA ALA A 301 3.62 7.59 2.75
C ALA A 301 4.80 8.28 3.43
N VAL A 302 4.97 8.06 4.75
CA VAL A 302 6.10 8.59 5.53
C VAL A 302 7.42 7.98 5.04
N ALA A 303 7.48 6.66 4.90
CA ALA A 303 8.68 5.96 4.44
C ALA A 303 9.13 6.43 3.04
N LYS A 304 8.20 6.58 2.10
CA LYS A 304 8.48 7.07 0.75
C LYS A 304 9.04 8.50 0.76
N ALA A 305 8.51 9.37 1.63
CA ALA A 305 9.00 10.73 1.75
C ALA A 305 10.47 10.77 2.21
N TYR A 306 10.84 9.95 3.20
CA TYR A 306 12.23 9.85 3.65
C TYR A 306 13.15 9.17 2.64
N ARG A 307 12.68 8.13 1.93
CA ARG A 307 13.43 7.50 0.84
C ARG A 307 13.69 8.47 -0.32
N ALA A 308 12.71 9.30 -0.67
CA ALA A 308 12.88 10.29 -1.72
C ALA A 308 13.90 11.38 -1.35
N ALA A 309 13.94 11.77 -0.07
CA ALA A 309 14.93 12.72 0.44
C ALA A 309 16.34 12.12 0.53
N ASP A 310 16.45 10.80 0.77
CA ASP A 310 17.72 10.10 0.93
C ASP A 310 17.63 8.65 0.37
N PRO A 311 18.00 8.46 -0.91
CA PRO A 311 17.91 7.15 -1.57
C PRO A 311 18.78 6.04 -0.97
N SER A 312 19.83 6.37 -0.23
CA SER A 312 20.76 5.38 0.35
C SER A 312 20.41 4.97 1.78
N ARG A 313 19.51 5.71 2.44
CA ARG A 313 19.13 5.50 3.83
C ARG A 313 18.63 4.09 4.16
N PRO A 314 19.12 3.44 5.23
CA PRO A 314 18.45 2.28 5.80
C PRO A 314 17.11 2.70 6.43
N ILE A 315 16.01 2.10 5.99
CA ILE A 315 14.67 2.37 6.54
C ILE A 315 14.11 1.07 7.10
N VAL A 316 13.74 1.09 8.37
CA VAL A 316 13.05 -0.02 9.04
C VAL A 316 11.63 0.40 9.37
N ILE A 317 10.65 -0.37 8.90
CA ILE A 317 9.25 -0.17 9.26
C ILE A 317 8.93 -1.08 10.44
N ALA A 318 8.81 -0.49 11.62
CA ALA A 318 8.47 -1.19 12.85
C ALA A 318 6.95 -1.28 12.96
N GLY A 319 6.40 -2.42 12.53
CA GLY A 319 4.98 -2.72 12.62
C GLY A 319 4.59 -3.31 13.97
N ASP A 320 3.31 -3.18 14.31
CA ASP A 320 2.69 -3.92 15.40
C ASP A 320 2.37 -5.35 14.92
N ASN A 321 2.28 -6.29 15.86
CA ASN A 321 2.08 -7.71 15.62
C ASN A 321 0.83 -8.22 16.34
N GLU A 322 -0.33 -8.04 15.72
CA GLU A 322 -1.59 -8.58 16.21
C GLU A 322 -1.72 -10.09 15.95
N HIS A 323 -0.70 -10.87 16.33
CA HIS A 323 -0.58 -12.30 16.05
C HIS A 323 -1.69 -13.18 16.63
N HIS A 324 -2.46 -12.67 17.58
CA HIS A 324 -3.64 -13.33 18.14
C HIS A 324 -4.85 -13.25 17.19
N LEU A 325 -4.93 -12.24 16.31
CA LEU A 325 -6.06 -12.03 15.39
C LEU A 325 -6.21 -13.16 14.36
N PRO A 326 -5.14 -13.62 13.68
CA PRO A 326 -5.23 -14.75 12.76
C PRO A 326 -5.56 -16.08 13.46
N ARG A 327 -5.34 -16.18 14.78
CA ARG A 327 -5.57 -17.39 15.59
C ARG A 327 -6.97 -17.47 16.19
N ARG A 328 -7.85 -16.48 15.94
CA ARG A 328 -9.23 -16.49 16.44
C ARG A 328 -10.07 -17.52 15.68
N ALA A 329 -11.19 -17.94 16.29
CA ALA A 329 -12.16 -18.84 15.66
C ALA A 329 -12.68 -18.32 14.31
N VAL A 330 -12.85 -16.99 14.19
CA VAL A 330 -12.99 -16.29 12.91
C VAL A 330 -11.70 -15.49 12.70
N PRO A 331 -10.79 -15.95 11.83
CA PRO A 331 -9.51 -15.29 11.60
C PRO A 331 -9.70 -13.85 11.12
N LEU A 332 -8.92 -12.94 11.69
CA LEU A 332 -8.81 -11.55 11.24
C LEU A 332 -7.37 -11.27 10.77
N PRO A 333 -7.18 -10.38 9.78
CA PRO A 333 -5.87 -10.07 9.24
C PRO A 333 -4.96 -9.41 10.29
N ASN A 334 -3.66 -9.63 10.17
CA ASN A 334 -2.64 -8.96 10.98
C ASN A 334 -2.23 -7.66 10.26
N VAL A 335 -3.13 -6.68 10.30
CA VAL A 335 -3.04 -5.46 9.50
C VAL A 335 -1.76 -4.68 9.81
N GLY A 336 -1.33 -4.62 11.08
CA GLY A 336 -0.08 -3.96 11.46
C GLY A 336 1.14 -4.54 10.75
N LYS A 337 1.29 -5.87 10.81
CA LYS A 337 2.38 -6.60 10.14
C LYS A 337 2.31 -6.46 8.63
N GLU A 338 1.14 -6.71 8.03
CA GLU A 338 0.96 -6.67 6.57
C GLU A 338 1.24 -5.28 5.99
N LYS A 339 0.79 -4.21 6.67
CA LYS A 339 1.06 -2.83 6.24
C LYS A 339 2.52 -2.44 6.43
N ALA A 340 3.19 -2.92 7.48
CA ALA A 340 4.62 -2.70 7.68
C ALA A 340 5.45 -3.38 6.59
N GLU A 341 5.15 -4.64 6.26
CA GLU A 341 5.79 -5.40 5.18
C GLU A 341 5.58 -4.72 3.82
N ALA A 342 4.35 -4.32 3.51
CA ALA A 342 4.04 -3.61 2.27
C ALA A 342 4.76 -2.24 2.17
N ALA A 343 4.81 -1.49 3.27
CA ALA A 343 5.52 -0.21 3.32
C ALA A 343 7.03 -0.38 3.14
N ALA A 344 7.62 -1.40 3.78
CA ALA A 344 9.04 -1.71 3.65
C ALA A 344 9.40 -2.09 2.21
N ALA A 345 8.63 -2.98 1.60
CA ALA A 345 8.81 -3.37 0.20
C ALA A 345 8.74 -2.17 -0.76
N ALA A 346 7.80 -1.25 -0.52
CA ALA A 346 7.60 -0.07 -1.36
C ALA A 346 8.77 0.93 -1.37
N VAL A 347 9.72 0.82 -0.42
CA VAL A 347 10.87 1.73 -0.29
C VAL A 347 12.21 1.01 -0.33
N GLY A 348 12.23 -0.31 -0.58
CA GLY A 348 13.43 -1.13 -0.44
C GLY A 348 14.02 -1.08 0.97
N GLY A 349 13.14 -0.99 1.98
CA GLY A 349 13.50 -1.10 3.40
C GLY A 349 13.23 -2.51 3.91
N ALA A 350 13.19 -2.66 5.24
CA ALA A 350 12.82 -3.92 5.88
C ALA A 350 11.76 -3.69 6.96
N ALA A 351 10.88 -4.67 7.15
CA ALA A 351 9.92 -4.65 8.24
C ALA A 351 10.51 -5.34 9.46
N ALA A 352 10.21 -4.81 10.64
CA ALA A 352 10.45 -5.47 11.92
C ALA A 352 9.10 -5.51 12.66
N VAL A 353 8.83 -6.62 13.34
CA VAL A 353 7.66 -6.76 14.21
C VAL A 353 8.08 -7.38 15.54
N PRO A 354 7.42 -7.06 16.66
CA PRO A 354 7.76 -7.63 17.96
C PRO A 354 7.47 -9.14 17.97
N SER A 355 8.38 -9.91 18.54
CA SER A 355 8.21 -11.36 18.73
C SER A 355 7.77 -11.64 20.16
N PHE A 356 6.75 -12.48 20.29
CA PHE A 356 6.22 -12.87 21.60
C PHE A 356 6.21 -14.40 21.75
N PRO A 357 6.42 -14.92 22.96
CA PRO A 357 6.23 -16.33 23.25
C PRO A 357 4.81 -16.81 22.92
N ALA A 358 4.67 -18.11 22.68
CA ALA A 358 3.36 -18.71 22.47
C ALA A 358 2.44 -18.46 23.69
N GLY A 359 1.22 -17.98 23.42
CA GLY A 359 0.23 -17.67 24.45
C GLY A 359 0.29 -16.25 25.02
N ASP A 360 1.31 -15.45 24.67
CA ASP A 360 1.33 -14.04 25.05
C ASP A 360 0.22 -13.26 24.30
N ARG A 361 -0.30 -12.21 24.95
CA ARG A 361 -1.31 -11.31 24.40
C ARG A 361 -0.73 -9.97 23.94
N GLY A 362 0.57 -9.74 24.13
CA GLY A 362 1.27 -8.56 23.65
C GLY A 362 1.13 -8.42 22.14
N SER A 363 1.09 -7.18 21.67
CA SER A 363 0.92 -6.91 20.23
C SER A 363 1.90 -5.87 19.71
N ASP A 364 2.26 -4.88 20.50
CA ASP A 364 3.13 -3.79 20.06
C ASP A 364 4.53 -3.84 20.71
N TRP A 365 5.45 -3.01 20.22
CA TRP A 365 6.81 -2.94 20.76
C TRP A 365 6.87 -2.48 22.22
N ASN A 366 5.89 -1.68 22.65
CA ASN A 366 5.81 -1.20 24.03
C ASN A 366 5.38 -2.32 25.00
N ASP A 367 4.49 -3.23 24.57
CA ASP A 367 4.17 -4.46 25.31
C ASP A 367 5.41 -5.34 25.46
N LEU A 368 6.21 -5.49 24.40
CA LEU A 368 7.46 -6.26 24.45
C LEU A 368 8.45 -5.64 25.44
N ALA A 369 8.64 -4.32 25.39
CA ALA A 369 9.50 -3.60 26.34
C ALA A 369 9.06 -3.77 27.79
N ARG A 370 7.76 -3.65 28.06
CA ARG A 370 7.21 -3.81 29.42
C ARG A 370 7.40 -5.21 30.00
N ARG A 371 7.49 -6.22 29.13
CA ARG A 371 7.60 -7.64 29.53
C ARG A 371 9.05 -8.11 29.60
N GLN A 372 9.87 -7.69 28.64
CA GLN A 372 11.21 -8.26 28.40
C GLN A 372 12.32 -7.20 28.39
N GLY A 373 11.99 -5.93 28.63
CA GLY A 373 12.93 -4.81 28.57
C GLY A 373 13.29 -4.41 27.13
N HIS A 374 14.25 -3.49 27.00
CA HIS A 374 14.60 -2.88 25.72
C HIS A 374 15.60 -3.69 24.89
N GLN A 375 16.34 -4.63 25.49
CA GLN A 375 17.39 -5.39 24.82
C GLN A 375 16.90 -6.26 23.64
N PRO A 376 15.77 -7.00 23.74
CA PRO A 376 15.22 -7.74 22.61
C PRO A 376 14.85 -6.84 21.42
N ILE A 377 14.39 -5.62 21.71
CA ILE A 377 14.01 -4.62 20.69
C ILE A 377 15.27 -4.12 19.97
N ALA A 378 16.30 -3.73 20.73
CA ALA A 378 17.58 -3.30 20.18
C ALA A 378 18.19 -4.37 19.27
N THR A 379 18.15 -5.63 19.71
CA THR A 379 18.68 -6.78 18.97
C THR A 379 17.89 -7.01 17.68
N ALA A 380 16.55 -7.00 17.73
CA ALA A 380 15.70 -7.19 16.57
C ALA A 380 15.94 -6.12 15.50
N VAL A 381 16.00 -4.85 15.91
CA VAL A 381 16.27 -3.72 14.99
C VAL A 381 17.68 -3.80 14.42
N GLN A 382 18.70 -4.08 15.25
CA GLN A 382 20.09 -4.18 14.79
C GLN A 382 20.27 -5.30 13.77
N ASN A 383 19.64 -6.47 13.98
CA ASN A 383 19.69 -7.58 13.03
C ASN A 383 19.11 -7.18 11.66
N VAL A 384 17.97 -6.49 11.66
CA VAL A 384 17.35 -5.99 10.43
C VAL A 384 18.24 -4.96 9.73
N LEU A 385 18.85 -4.03 10.46
CA LEU A 385 19.77 -3.04 9.90
C LEU A 385 21.03 -3.69 9.31
N SER A 386 21.62 -4.66 10.00
CA SER A 386 22.78 -5.41 9.51
C SER A 386 22.46 -6.14 8.20
N HIS A 387 21.27 -6.74 8.09
CA HIS A 387 20.83 -7.38 6.84
C HIS A 387 20.65 -6.37 5.69
N LEU A 388 20.06 -5.20 5.96
CA LEU A 388 19.92 -4.14 4.95
C LEU A 388 21.29 -3.64 4.47
N GLN A 389 22.23 -3.45 5.39
CA GLN A 389 23.57 -2.98 5.06
C GLN A 389 24.33 -4.01 4.20
N THR A 390 24.28 -5.28 4.57
CA THR A 390 24.87 -6.38 3.77
C THR A 390 24.24 -6.46 2.38
N ALA A 391 22.91 -6.36 2.27
CA ALA A 391 22.22 -6.38 0.98
C ALA A 391 22.65 -5.20 0.09
N GLN A 392 22.84 -4.02 0.67
CA GLN A 392 23.30 -2.83 -0.05
C GLN A 392 24.76 -2.96 -0.53
N LEU A 393 25.65 -3.50 0.32
CA LEU A 393 27.04 -3.78 -0.04
C LEU A 393 27.12 -4.77 -1.19
N ASN A 394 26.38 -5.88 -1.11
CA ASN A 394 26.32 -6.90 -2.16
C ASN A 394 25.81 -6.31 -3.48
N LYS A 395 24.77 -5.49 -3.45
CA LYS A 395 24.23 -4.83 -4.65
C LYS A 395 25.24 -3.88 -5.28
N THR A 396 26.01 -3.16 -4.47
CA THR A 396 27.05 -2.23 -4.93
C THR A 396 28.21 -3.00 -5.57
N ALA A 397 28.67 -4.08 -4.94
CA ALA A 397 29.73 -4.94 -5.48
C ALA A 397 29.32 -5.58 -6.82
N MET A 398 28.08 -6.08 -6.93
CA MET A 398 27.57 -6.63 -8.19
C MET A 398 27.49 -5.56 -9.30
N ALA A 399 27.08 -4.34 -8.98
CA ALA A 399 27.03 -3.24 -9.94
C ALA A 399 28.44 -2.83 -10.43
N GLN A 400 29.43 -2.82 -9.54
CA GLN A 400 30.82 -2.54 -9.88
C GLN A 400 31.41 -3.62 -10.79
N ASN A 401 31.20 -4.90 -10.45
CA ASN A 401 31.68 -6.02 -11.28
C ASN A 401 31.06 -5.99 -12.69
N ALA A 402 29.75 -5.73 -12.79
CA ALA A 402 29.06 -5.60 -14.08
C ALA A 402 29.56 -4.40 -14.91
N ALA A 403 29.95 -3.30 -14.27
CA ALA A 403 30.54 -2.15 -14.96
C ALA A 403 31.95 -2.48 -15.49
N THR A 404 32.79 -3.13 -14.69
CA THR A 404 34.13 -3.55 -15.09
C THR A 404 34.11 -4.54 -16.26
N GLU A 405 33.17 -5.50 -16.27
CA GLU A 405 33.00 -6.43 -17.38
C GLU A 405 32.57 -5.73 -18.69
N LYS A 406 31.69 -4.72 -18.60
CA LYS A 406 31.27 -3.93 -19.77
C LYS A 406 32.43 -3.12 -20.34
N THR A 407 33.22 -2.46 -19.50
CA THR A 407 34.40 -1.69 -19.94
C THR A 407 35.47 -2.59 -20.56
N THR A 408 35.71 -3.77 -19.98
CA THR A 408 36.67 -4.75 -20.52
C THR A 408 36.24 -5.29 -21.88
N LYS A 409 34.93 -5.53 -22.09
CA LYS A 409 34.40 -5.96 -23.40
C LYS A 409 34.43 -4.85 -24.46
N GLN A 410 34.21 -3.59 -24.09
CA GLN A 410 34.31 -2.47 -25.03
C GLN A 410 35.75 -2.16 -25.43
N GLY A 411 36.71 -2.22 -24.49
CA GLY A 411 38.14 -2.01 -24.80
C GLY A 411 38.76 -3.07 -25.71
N ARG A 412 38.26 -4.32 -25.67
CA ARG A 412 38.69 -5.39 -26.59
C ARG A 412 38.13 -5.26 -28.01
N ALA A 413 37.02 -4.54 -28.20
CA ALA A 413 36.39 -4.35 -29.52
C ALA A 413 37.03 -3.21 -30.34
N SER A 414 37.87 -2.38 -29.72
CA SER A 414 38.50 -1.19 -30.33
C SER A 414 40.02 -1.31 -30.50
N GLY A 415 40.58 -2.52 -30.46
CA GLY A 415 42.01 -2.75 -30.74
C GLY A 415 42.34 -2.44 -32.22
N PRO A 416 43.52 -1.85 -32.53
CA PRO A 416 43.84 -1.38 -33.86
C PRO A 416 43.92 -2.55 -34.84
N ARG A 417 43.18 -2.44 -35.95
CA ARG A 417 43.41 -3.28 -37.13
C ARG A 417 44.77 -2.87 -37.70
N MET A 418 45.79 -3.70 -37.47
CA MET A 418 47.03 -3.64 -38.23
C MET A 418 46.81 -4.18 -39.64
#